data_AF-A0A8G2DUZ5-F1
#
_entry.id   AF-A0A8G2DUZ5-F1
#
_cell.length_a   1.000
_cell.length_b   1.000
_cell.length_c   1.000
_cell.angle_alpha   90.00
_cell.angle_beta   90.00
_cell.angle_gamma   90.00
#
_symmetry.space_group_name_H-M   'P 1'
#
loop_
_entity.id
_entity.type
_entity.pdbx_description
1 polymer ?
#
loop_
_entity_poly.entity_id
_entity_poly.type
_entity_poly.pdbx_seq_one_letter_code
_entity_poly.pdbx_strand_id
1 'polypeptide(L)' 'MKLGERFRGFLLLQNMMLKDFIRHGLANRSLATEDAARLNQVASLNLQEIARWDSDLSSGGASKPFGKDHAE' A
#
# COMPACT_ATOMS: atom_id res chain seq x y z
N MET A 1 7.21 6.56 -16.81
CA MET A 1 6.68 5.88 -15.62
C MET A 1 5.78 4.75 -16.04
N LYS A 2 6.07 3.54 -15.56
CA LYS A 2 5.23 2.34 -15.75
C LYS A 2 3.95 2.49 -14.92
N LEU A 3 2.87 1.81 -15.32
CA LEU A 3 1.58 1.87 -14.62
C LEU A 3 1.71 1.48 -13.13
N GLY A 4 2.54 0.48 -12.83
CA GLY A 4 2.83 0.07 -11.44
C GLY A 4 3.45 1.18 -10.59
N GLU A 5 4.38 1.96 -11.14
CA GLU A 5 4.99 3.09 -10.43
C GLU A 5 3.97 4.21 -10.14
N ARG A 6 3.05 4.45 -11.08
CA ARG A 6 1.97 5.44 -10.90
C ARG A 6 0.99 4.99 -9.83
N PHE A 7 0.60 3.72 -9.86
CA PHE A 7 -0.32 3.14 -8.89
C PHE A 7 0.28 3.15 -7.48
N ARG A 8 1.55 2.73 -7.35
CA ARG A 8 2.30 2.81 -6.10
C ARG A 8 2.38 4.24 -5.56
N GLY A 9 2.75 5.19 -6.41
CA GLY A 9 2.81 6.61 -6.04
C GLY A 9 1.47 7.15 -5.54
N PHE A 10 0.37 6.76 -6.20
CA PHE A 10 -0.98 7.12 -5.77
C PHE A 10 -1.31 6.55 -4.38
N LEU A 11 -1.03 5.27 -4.12
CA LEU A 11 -1.30 4.65 -2.82
C LEU A 11 -0.49 5.28 -1.69
N LEU A 12 0.79 5.59 -1.94
CA LEU A 12 1.63 6.29 -0.97
C LEU A 12 1.11 7.70 -0.67
N LEU A 13 0.67 8.42 -1.70
CA LEU A 13 0.07 9.74 -1.55
C LEU A 13 -1.21 9.67 -0.70
N GLN A 14 -2.11 8.72 -0.97
CA GLN A 14 -3.32 8.52 -0.17
C GLN A 14 -2.99 8.22 1.30
N ASN A 15 -1.98 7.37 1.55
CA ASN A 15 -1.56 7.05 2.92
C ASN A 15 -0.90 8.25 3.63
N MET A 16 -0.19 9.12 2.89
CA MET A 16 0.34 10.37 3.43
C MET A 16 -0.77 11.34 3.80
N MET A 17 -1.78 11.53 2.93
CA MET A 17 -2.93 12.38 3.23
C MET A 17 -3.70 11.88 4.46
N LEU A 18 -3.84 10.57 4.65
CA LEU A 18 -4.45 9.99 5.85
C LEU A 18 -3.64 10.36 7.12
N LYS A 19 -2.31 10.24 7.09
CA LYS A 19 -1.46 10.64 8.23
C LYS A 19 -1.58 12.13 8.54
N ASP A 20 -1.64 12.97 7.52
CA ASP A 20 -1.85 14.40 7.69
C ASP A 20 -3.23 14.71 8.28
N PHE A 21 -4.29 14.05 7.80
CA PHE A 21 -5.62 14.16 8.37
C PHE A 21 -5.63 13.83 9.88
N ILE A 22 -5.00 12.71 10.27
CA ILE A 22 -4.92 12.30 11.68
C ILE A 22 -4.16 13.36 12.50
N ARG A 23 -3.00 13.83 11.99
CA ARG A 23 -2.17 14.84 12.65
C ARG A 23 -2.93 16.15 12.86
N HIS A 24 -3.62 16.64 11.83
CA HIS A 24 -4.42 17.85 11.90
C HIS A 24 -5.64 17.68 12.82
N GLY A 25 -6.32 16.53 12.76
CA GLY A 25 -7.46 16.23 13.62
C GLY A 25 -7.10 16.21 15.10
N LEU A 26 -5.96 15.62 15.46
CA LEU A 26 -5.43 15.63 16.82
C LEU A 26 -5.04 17.04 17.27
N ALA A 27 -4.30 17.78 16.43
CA ALA A 27 -3.85 19.13 16.75
C ALA A 27 -5.03 20.09 17.02
N ASN A 28 -6.11 19.94 16.25
CA ASN A 28 -7.29 20.79 16.33
C ASN A 28 -8.37 20.23 17.27
N ARG A 29 -8.12 19.10 17.94
CA ARG A 29 -9.07 18.38 18.81
C ARG A 29 -10.41 18.04 18.11
N SER A 30 -10.40 17.93 16.79
CA SER A 30 -11.57 17.53 16.00
C SER A 30 -11.66 16.01 15.81
N LEU A 31 -10.63 15.28 16.23
CA LEU A 31 -10.56 13.82 16.17
C LEU A 31 -10.29 13.26 17.57
N ALA A 32 -11.12 12.31 18.00
CA ALA A 32 -10.93 11.63 19.28
C ALA A 32 -9.65 10.79 19.27
N THR A 33 -8.99 10.67 20.43
CA THR A 33 -7.73 9.93 20.57
C THR A 33 -7.88 8.45 20.16
N GLU A 34 -9.01 7.82 20.49
CA GLU A 34 -9.29 6.43 20.12
C GLU A 34 -9.42 6.26 18.60
N ASP A 35 -10.13 7.18 17.93
CA ASP A 35 -10.29 7.17 16.48
C ASP A 35 -8.94 7.42 15.79
N ALA A 36 -8.14 8.36 16.31
CA ALA A 36 -6.79 8.62 15.82
C ALA A 36 -5.88 7.39 15.95
N ALA A 37 -6.00 6.62 17.05
CA ALA A 37 -5.25 5.38 17.24
C ALA A 37 -5.65 4.31 16.21
N ARG A 38 -6.95 4.11 15.97
CA ARG A 38 -7.47 3.19 14.95
C ARG A 38 -7.00 3.59 13.55
N LEU A 39 -7.08 4.87 13.21
CA LEU A 39 -6.64 5.38 11.92
C LEU A 39 -5.12 5.28 11.73
N ASN A 40 -4.32 5.49 12.78
CA ASN A 40 -2.88 5.26 12.73
C ASN A 40 -2.52 3.78 12.48
N GLN A 41 -3.30 2.85 13.05
CA GLN A 41 -3.15 1.43 12.75
C GLN A 41 -3.44 1.14 11.28
N VAL A 42 -4.51 1.70 10.72
CA VAL A 42 -4.83 1.60 9.28
C VAL A 42 -3.69 2.15 8.42
N ALA A 43 -3.16 3.33 8.76
CA ALA A 43 -2.06 3.92 8.01
C ALA A 43 -0.78 3.05 8.01
N SER A 44 -0.55 2.31 9.10
CA SER A 44 0.56 1.37 9.23
C SER A 44 0.33 0.10 8.41
N LEU A 45 -0.88 -0.46 8.45
CA LEU A 45 -1.27 -1.62 7.64
C LEU A 45 -1.19 -1.31 6.14
N ASN A 46 -1.66 -0.14 5.71
CA ASN A 46 -1.56 0.30 4.31
C ASN A 46 -0.11 0.31 3.81
N LEU A 47 0.85 0.74 4.64
CA LEU A 47 2.25 0.76 4.24
C LEU A 47 2.81 -0.67 4.05
N GLN A 48 2.43 -1.60 4.93
CA GLN A 48 2.80 -3.01 4.81
C GLN A 48 2.20 -3.63 3.55
N GLU A 49 0.94 -3.31 3.25
CA GLU A 49 0.22 -3.80 2.07
C GLU A 49 0.88 -3.33 0.77
N ILE A 50 1.23 -2.04 0.69
CA ILE A 50 1.93 -1.45 -0.45
C ILE A 50 3.28 -2.16 -0.66
N ALA A 51 4.03 -2.39 0.42
CA ALA A 51 5.31 -3.09 0.35
C ALA A 51 5.16 -4.55 -0.12
N ARG A 52 4.10 -5.25 0.32
CA ARG A 52 3.80 -6.59 -0.16
C ARG A 52 3.46 -6.58 -1.65
N TRP A 53 2.62 -5.67 -2.11
CA TRP A 53 2.30 -5.54 -3.54
C TRP A 53 3.53 -5.20 -4.38
N ASP A 54 4.45 -4.35 -3.90
CA ASP A 54 5.72 -4.09 -4.57
C ASP A 54 6.53 -5.39 -4.76
N SER A 55 6.58 -6.23 -3.71
CA SER A 55 7.24 -7.55 -3.77
C SER A 55 6.56 -8.48 -4.76
N ASP A 56 5.23 -8.60 -4.71
CA ASP A 56 4.45 -9.47 -5.59
C ASP A 56 4.61 -9.08 -7.07
N LEU A 57 4.58 -7.78 -7.37
CA LEU A 57 4.75 -7.26 -8.73
C LEU A 57 6.19 -7.37 -9.23
N SER A 58 7.18 -7.29 -8.33
CA SER A 58 8.59 -7.49 -8.69
C SER A 58 8.93 -8.97 -8.94
N SER A 59 8.28 -9.89 -8.23
CA SER A 59 8.47 -11.34 -8.36
C SER A 59 7.60 -11.99 -9.45
N GLY A 60 6.46 -11.38 -9.79
CA GLY A 60 5.53 -11.84 -10.83
C GLY A 60 6.01 -11.72 -12.28
N GLY A 61 7.23 -11.24 -12.53
CA GLY A 61 7.88 -11.30 -13.85
C GLY A 61 8.39 -12.69 -14.22
N ALA A 62 8.51 -13.61 -13.25
CA ALA A 62 8.72 -15.02 -13.53
C ALA A 62 7.36 -15.67 -13.82
N SER A 63 6.81 -15.41 -15.01
CA SER A 63 5.98 -16.43 -15.64
C SER A 63 6.82 -17.71 -15.62
N LYS A 64 6.50 -18.66 -14.74
CA LYS A 64 6.98 -20.03 -14.89
C LYS A 64 6.73 -20.36 -16.37
N PRO A 65 7.75 -20.73 -17.16
CA PRO A 65 7.46 -21.28 -18.48
C PRO A 65 6.59 -22.48 -18.18
N PHE A 66 5.32 -22.41 -18.59
CA PHE A 66 4.44 -23.56 -18.54
C PHE A 66 5.17 -24.60 -19.37
N GLY A 67 5.71 -25.60 -18.67
CA GLY A 67 6.57 -26.63 -19.22
C GLY A 67 5.89 -27.18 -20.45
N LYS A 68 6.61 -27.04 -21.56
CA LYS A 68 6.27 -27.62 -22.83
C LYS A 68 6.52 -29.12 -22.68
N ASP A 69 5.60 -29.84 -22.07
CA ASP A 69 5.64 -31.31 -22.03
C ASP A 69 5.05 -31.81 -23.35
N HIS A 70 5.90 -31.79 -24.38
CA HIS A 70 5.78 -32.63 -25.56
C HIS A 70 6.51 -33.94 -25.27
N ALA A 71 5.78 -35.06 -25.20
CA ALA A 71 6.16 -36.47 -25.39
C ALA A 71 5.07 -37.31 -24.69
N GLU A 72 4.34 -38.25 -25.28
CA GLU A 72 4.46 -39.04 -26.53
C GLU A 72 3.06 -39.30 -27.11
#